data_AF-A0A7S4PIA6-F1
#
_entry.id   AF-A0A7S4PIA6-F1
#
_cell.length_a   1.000
_cell.length_b   1.000
_cell.length_c   1.000
_cell.angle_alpha   90.00
_cell.angle_beta   90.00
_cell.angle_gamma   90.00
#
_symmetry.space_group_name_H-M   'P 1'
#
loop_
_entity.id
_entity.type
_entity.pdbx_description
1 polymer ?
#
loop_
_entity_poly.entity_id
_entity_poly.type
_entity_poly.pdbx_seq_one_letter_code
_entity_poly.pdbx_strand_id
1 'polypeptide(L)'
;YVSCGLDEVRVPLMAIVDYLGFRLTAMSLLPVGRDTLVYGTMDAGKTIRNDNQRVGKLMKKTAEIMNLRPHICGHTTLYSAADVEGHIGRDGRMYLLDFSRAFPPTTPDKRFHMGHLYQLFRPEFVCRYPVPLCPDAFSGFTKDDPKRREFNEHIVQATKDLKGRVLSQLVAYLGNEVEKGPLENFSVSRAFHKFGVNLRFIGLALQRPTITRTVYILLFNEAISRVLKNELN
;
A
#
# COMPACT_ATOMS: atom_id res chain seq x y z
N TYR A 1 -3.16 -8.81 3.22
CA TYR A 1 -3.38 -10.24 2.92
C TYR A 1 -2.96 -11.15 4.07
N VAL A 2 -1.67 -11.43 4.33
CA VAL A 2 -1.27 -12.33 5.45
C VAL A 2 -1.80 -11.86 6.80
N SER A 3 -1.63 -10.58 7.13
CA SER A 3 -2.10 -9.99 8.39
C SER A 3 -3.63 -9.93 8.53
N CYS A 4 -4.40 -10.32 7.51
CA CYS A 4 -5.86 -10.40 7.59
C CYS A 4 -6.34 -11.66 8.33
N GLY A 5 -5.43 -12.58 8.70
CA GLY A 5 -5.76 -13.76 9.51
C GLY A 5 -6.67 -14.75 8.79
N LEU A 6 -6.48 -14.93 7.48
CA LEU A 6 -7.26 -15.84 6.66
C LEU A 6 -6.45 -17.10 6.37
N ASP A 7 -6.73 -18.19 7.10
CA ASP A 7 -5.97 -19.46 7.07
C ASP A 7 -5.90 -20.12 5.69
N GLU A 8 -6.82 -19.76 4.80
CA GLU A 8 -6.92 -20.32 3.45
C GLU A 8 -5.98 -19.62 2.44
N VAL A 9 -5.53 -18.40 2.73
CA VAL A 9 -4.66 -17.61 1.84
C VAL A 9 -3.20 -18.01 2.05
N ARG A 10 -2.57 -18.56 1.01
CA ARG A 10 -1.11 -18.76 1.00
C ARG A 10 -0.44 -17.73 0.11
N VAL A 11 0.73 -17.29 0.53
CA VAL A 11 1.59 -16.37 -0.21
C VAL A 11 2.98 -16.99 -0.32
N PRO A 12 3.80 -16.62 -1.31
CA PRO A 12 5.16 -17.10 -1.38
C PRO A 12 5.94 -16.68 -0.13
N LEU A 13 6.65 -17.63 0.47
CA LEU A 13 7.58 -17.34 1.55
C LEU A 13 8.82 -16.71 0.95
N MET A 14 9.26 -15.60 1.53
CA MET A 14 10.42 -14.84 1.09
C MET A 14 11.41 -14.68 2.23
N ALA A 15 12.68 -14.97 1.96
CA ALA A 15 13.80 -14.69 2.85
C ALA A 15 14.74 -13.69 2.16
N ILE A 16 15.13 -12.66 2.90
CA ILE A 16 16.12 -11.67 2.46
C ILE A 16 17.37 -11.90 3.31
N VAL A 17 18.51 -12.13 2.64
CA VAL A 17 19.82 -12.31 3.27
C VAL A 17 20.71 -11.16 2.82
N ASP A 18 21.09 -10.31 3.76
CA ASP A 18 22.06 -9.24 3.55
C ASP A 18 23.44 -9.70 4.04
N TYR A 19 24.42 -9.78 3.15
CA TYR A 19 25.78 -10.21 3.46
C TYR A 19 26.82 -9.41 2.68
N LEU A 20 27.72 -8.73 3.40
CA LEU A 20 28.81 -7.90 2.83
C LEU A 20 28.35 -6.91 1.74
N GLY A 21 27.20 -6.27 1.94
CA GLY A 21 26.62 -5.31 0.98
C GLY A 21 25.82 -5.96 -0.16
N PHE A 22 25.81 -7.29 -0.27
CA PHE A 22 24.97 -8.01 -1.22
C PHE A 22 23.63 -8.38 -0.57
N ARG A 23 22.56 -8.26 -1.35
CA ARG A 23 21.22 -8.72 -0.97
C ARG A 23 20.79 -9.89 -1.83
N LEU A 24 20.60 -11.04 -1.20
CA LEU A 24 19.99 -12.21 -1.81
C LEU A 24 18.51 -12.28 -1.40
N THR A 25 17.62 -12.42 -2.37
CA THR A 25 16.19 -12.69 -2.13
C THR A 25 15.90 -14.13 -2.56
N ALA A 26 15.53 -14.99 -1.60
CA ALA A 26 15.07 -16.34 -1.86
C ALA A 26 13.55 -16.39 -1.70
N MET A 27 12.86 -17.02 -2.65
CA MET A 27 11.40 -17.14 -2.66
C MET A 27 10.97 -18.59 -2.92
N SER A 28 9.95 -19.07 -2.21
CA SER A 28 9.39 -20.40 -2.42
C SER A 28 8.79 -20.54 -3.82
N LEU A 29 9.04 -21.67 -4.49
CA LEU A 29 8.30 -22.05 -5.70
C LEU A 29 6.89 -22.50 -5.30
N LEU A 30 5.88 -21.98 -5.99
CA LEU A 30 4.48 -22.33 -5.78
C LEU A 30 3.99 -23.25 -6.92
N PRO A 31 3.05 -24.17 -6.65
CA PRO A 31 2.52 -25.09 -7.67
C PRO A 31 1.49 -24.41 -8.58
N VAL A 32 1.79 -23.21 -9.08
CA VAL A 32 0.90 -22.36 -9.90
C VAL A 32 1.42 -22.26 -11.34
N GLY A 33 0.57 -21.74 -12.22
CA GLY A 33 0.84 -21.51 -13.64
C GLY A 33 -0.24 -20.63 -14.27
N ARG A 34 -0.10 -20.30 -15.56
CA ARG A 34 -1.08 -19.43 -16.26
C ARG A 34 -2.49 -20.01 -16.27
N ASP A 35 -2.59 -21.33 -16.34
CA ASP A 35 -3.82 -22.13 -16.31
C ASP A 35 -4.52 -22.13 -14.94
N THR A 36 -3.80 -21.81 -13.87
CA THR A 36 -4.33 -21.87 -12.48
C THR A 36 -4.95 -20.56 -11.98
N LEU A 37 -4.83 -19.46 -12.76
CA LEU A 37 -5.37 -18.16 -12.40
C LEU A 37 -6.90 -18.21 -12.38
N VAL A 38 -7.52 -17.82 -11.26
CA VAL A 38 -8.98 -17.79 -11.09
C VAL A 38 -9.50 -16.43 -10.64
N TYR A 39 -8.61 -15.50 -10.31
CA TYR A 39 -8.96 -14.17 -9.82
C TYR A 39 -7.90 -13.14 -10.22
N GLY A 40 -8.30 -11.95 -10.65
CA GLY A 40 -7.40 -10.87 -11.08
C GLY A 40 -7.07 -10.95 -12.57
N THR A 41 -5.93 -10.40 -12.97
CA THR A 41 -5.44 -10.40 -14.35
C THR A 41 -3.93 -10.61 -14.41
N MET A 42 -3.48 -11.31 -15.45
CA MET A 42 -2.06 -11.56 -15.74
C MET A 42 -1.59 -10.99 -17.07
N ASP A 43 -2.47 -10.27 -17.78
CA ASP A 43 -2.24 -9.76 -19.12
C ASP A 43 -2.58 -8.27 -19.25
N ALA A 44 -2.34 -7.53 -18.15
CA ALA A 44 -2.59 -6.09 -18.01
C ALA A 44 -4.05 -5.71 -18.30
N GLY A 45 -4.98 -6.57 -17.91
CA GLY A 45 -6.41 -6.31 -17.97
C GLY A 45 -7.10 -6.68 -19.27
N LYS A 46 -6.45 -7.47 -20.14
CA LYS A 46 -7.12 -8.02 -21.34
C LYS A 46 -8.11 -9.11 -20.95
N THR A 47 -7.74 -9.93 -19.97
CA THR A 47 -8.57 -10.98 -19.38
C THR A 47 -8.68 -10.73 -17.87
N ILE A 48 -9.90 -10.51 -17.38
CA ILE A 48 -10.18 -10.32 -15.96
C ILE A 48 -10.94 -11.53 -15.43
N ARG A 49 -10.42 -12.18 -14.39
CA ARG A 49 -11.03 -13.36 -13.77
C ARG A 49 -11.58 -13.05 -12.39
N ASN A 50 -12.70 -13.70 -12.08
CA ASN A 50 -13.22 -13.87 -10.72
C ASN A 50 -14.11 -15.13 -10.76
N ASP A 51 -13.50 -16.22 -11.18
CA ASP A 51 -14.20 -17.40 -11.71
C ASP A 51 -14.51 -18.42 -10.61
N ASN A 52 -13.87 -18.27 -9.45
CA ASN A 52 -14.04 -19.13 -8.31
C ASN A 52 -14.73 -18.41 -7.16
N GLN A 53 -15.96 -18.84 -6.83
CA GLN A 53 -16.79 -18.19 -5.80
C GLN A 53 -16.14 -18.19 -4.40
N ARG A 54 -15.39 -19.25 -4.05
CA ARG A 54 -14.68 -19.33 -2.76
C ARG A 54 -13.57 -18.27 -2.70
N VAL A 55 -12.78 -18.14 -3.76
CA VAL A 55 -11.74 -17.11 -3.88
C VAL A 55 -12.37 -15.72 -3.84
N GLY A 56 -13.43 -15.47 -4.62
CA GLY A 56 -14.12 -14.18 -4.63
C GLY A 56 -14.67 -13.77 -3.26
N LYS A 57 -15.28 -14.70 -2.51
CA LYS A 57 -15.72 -14.47 -1.12
C LYS A 57 -14.56 -14.12 -0.19
N LEU A 58 -13.43 -14.80 -0.34
CA LEU A 58 -12.25 -14.56 0.48
C LEU A 58 -11.60 -13.20 0.18
N MET A 59 -11.53 -12.83 -1.10
CA MET A 59 -11.05 -11.51 -1.53
C MET A 59 -11.97 -10.40 -1.05
N LYS A 60 -13.29 -10.61 -1.08
CA LYS A 60 -14.26 -9.67 -0.49
C LYS A 60 -14.03 -9.49 1.01
N LYS A 61 -13.91 -10.57 1.78
CA LYS A 61 -13.61 -10.51 3.22
C LYS A 61 -12.29 -9.78 3.50
N THR A 62 -11.28 -10.03 2.66
CA THR A 62 -9.99 -9.34 2.78
C THR A 62 -10.12 -7.83 2.51
N ALA A 63 -10.90 -7.46 1.51
CA ALA A 63 -11.18 -6.07 1.16
C ALA A 63 -11.88 -5.32 2.30
N GLU A 64 -12.85 -5.96 2.96
CA GLU A 64 -13.54 -5.42 4.14
C GLU A 64 -12.54 -5.13 5.28
N ILE A 65 -11.62 -6.06 5.57
CA ILE A 65 -10.57 -5.88 6.60
C ILE A 65 -9.59 -4.77 6.22
N MET A 66 -9.22 -4.69 4.94
CA MET A 66 -8.26 -3.70 4.42
C MET A 66 -8.91 -2.35 4.09
N ASN A 67 -10.23 -2.21 4.29
CA ASN A 67 -11.03 -1.04 3.92
C ASN A 67 -10.88 -0.66 2.42
N LEU A 68 -10.91 -1.66 1.55
CA LEU A 68 -10.82 -1.49 0.10
C LEU A 68 -12.22 -1.49 -0.52
N ARG A 69 -12.42 -0.59 -1.48
CA ARG A 69 -13.67 -0.48 -2.23
C ARG A 69 -13.62 -1.40 -3.45
N PRO A 70 -14.65 -2.25 -3.68
CA PRO A 70 -14.75 -3.03 -4.90
C PRO A 70 -14.99 -2.13 -6.13
N HIS A 71 -14.60 -2.63 -7.29
CA HIS A 71 -14.79 -1.94 -8.57
C HIS A 71 -15.00 -2.95 -9.71
N ILE A 72 -15.55 -2.46 -10.81
CA ILE A 72 -15.71 -3.20 -12.06
C ILE A 72 -14.45 -3.00 -12.90
N CYS A 73 -13.85 -4.11 -13.33
CA CYS A 73 -12.76 -4.15 -14.28
C CYS A 73 -13.19 -4.99 -15.49
N GLY A 74 -13.29 -4.36 -16.67
CA GLY A 74 -13.99 -4.95 -17.81
C GLY A 74 -15.47 -5.16 -17.49
N HIS A 75 -15.86 -6.41 -17.26
CA HIS A 75 -17.23 -6.77 -16.84
C HIS A 75 -17.25 -7.50 -15.49
N THR A 76 -16.10 -7.62 -14.84
CA THR A 76 -15.93 -8.43 -13.64
C THR A 76 -15.76 -7.53 -12.42
N THR A 77 -16.48 -7.83 -11.34
CA THR A 77 -16.26 -7.14 -10.06
C THR A 77 -15.06 -7.73 -9.34
N LEU A 78 -14.11 -6.89 -8.96
CA LEU A 78 -12.95 -7.23 -8.15
C LEU A 78 -13.00 -6.51 -6.79
N TYR A 79 -12.41 -7.15 -5.79
CA TYR A 79 -12.33 -6.67 -4.40
C TYR A 79 -10.90 -6.25 -4.00
N SER A 80 -9.95 -6.30 -4.94
CA SER A 80 -8.54 -5.92 -4.79
C SER A 80 -8.13 -5.06 -5.98
N ALA A 81 -6.86 -4.67 -6.07
CA ALA A 81 -6.32 -4.25 -7.36
C ALA A 81 -6.40 -5.40 -8.38
N ALA A 82 -6.55 -5.07 -9.66
CA ALA A 82 -6.70 -6.00 -10.75
C ALA A 82 -5.48 -6.91 -10.91
N ASP A 83 -4.28 -6.36 -10.75
CA ASP A 83 -3.02 -7.11 -10.85
C ASP A 83 -2.78 -8.05 -9.66
N VAL A 84 -3.63 -8.06 -8.62
CA VAL A 84 -3.51 -9.06 -7.57
C VAL A 84 -4.06 -10.37 -8.11
N GLU A 85 -3.15 -11.31 -8.33
CA GLU A 85 -3.47 -12.62 -8.90
C GLU A 85 -3.86 -13.63 -7.81
N GLY A 86 -4.97 -14.34 -8.03
CA GLY A 86 -5.41 -15.45 -7.20
C GLY A 86 -5.45 -16.75 -7.98
N HIS A 87 -4.82 -17.78 -7.42
CA HIS A 87 -4.64 -19.08 -8.06
C HIS A 87 -5.18 -20.21 -7.19
N ILE A 88 -5.69 -21.26 -7.84
CA ILE A 88 -5.82 -22.58 -7.24
C ILE A 88 -4.66 -23.43 -7.76
N GLY A 89 -3.67 -23.68 -6.90
CA GLY A 89 -2.48 -24.46 -7.25
C GLY A 89 -2.83 -25.89 -7.62
N ARG A 90 -1.88 -26.58 -8.27
CA ARG A 90 -2.01 -27.99 -8.67
C ARG A 90 -2.19 -28.95 -7.49
N ASP A 91 -1.92 -28.48 -6.28
CA ASP A 91 -2.16 -29.17 -5.01
C ASP A 91 -3.53 -28.84 -4.38
N GLY A 92 -4.39 -28.12 -5.09
CA GLY A 92 -5.74 -27.72 -4.65
C GLY A 92 -5.78 -26.56 -3.66
N ARG A 93 -4.63 -25.94 -3.35
CA ARG A 93 -4.55 -24.84 -2.37
C ARG A 93 -4.66 -23.48 -3.04
N MET A 94 -5.20 -22.51 -2.30
CA MET A 94 -5.29 -21.13 -2.79
C MET A 94 -3.98 -20.38 -2.54
N TYR A 95 -3.49 -19.71 -3.58
CA TYR A 95 -2.33 -18.83 -3.53
C TYR A 95 -2.68 -17.44 -4.03
N LEU A 96 -2.17 -16.41 -3.36
CA LEU A 96 -2.19 -15.04 -3.85
C LEU A 96 -0.79 -14.59 -4.25
N LEU A 97 -0.72 -13.77 -5.28
CA LEU A 97 0.50 -13.22 -5.85
C LEU A 97 0.32 -11.72 -6.19
N ASP A 98 1.43 -11.09 -6.58
CA ASP A 98 1.47 -9.74 -7.15
C ASP A 98 0.86 -8.63 -6.27
N PHE A 99 1.40 -8.53 -5.06
CA PHE A 99 0.96 -7.59 -4.03
C PHE A 99 1.46 -6.14 -4.20
N SER A 100 2.12 -5.81 -5.30
CA SER A 100 2.75 -4.50 -5.52
C SER A 100 1.76 -3.34 -5.37
N ARG A 101 0.49 -3.56 -5.74
CA ARG A 101 -0.61 -2.59 -5.66
C ARG A 101 -1.72 -3.00 -4.69
N ALA A 102 -1.35 -3.61 -3.56
CA ALA A 102 -2.31 -4.06 -2.55
C ALA A 102 -3.17 -2.96 -1.92
N PHE A 103 -2.72 -1.70 -1.94
CA PHE A 103 -3.42 -0.55 -1.38
C PHE A 103 -3.59 0.58 -2.41
N PRO A 104 -4.61 1.44 -2.24
CA PRO A 104 -4.91 2.52 -3.18
C PRO A 104 -3.77 3.54 -3.36
N PRO A 105 -3.68 4.18 -4.53
CA PRO A 105 -2.74 5.26 -4.75
C PRO A 105 -3.11 6.52 -3.97
N THR A 106 -2.13 7.35 -3.62
CA THR A 106 -2.37 8.78 -3.37
C THR A 106 -2.63 9.50 -4.69
N THR A 107 -3.22 10.70 -4.65
CA THR A 107 -3.43 11.52 -5.85
C THR A 107 -2.17 11.58 -6.70
N PRO A 108 -2.23 11.18 -7.98
CA PRO A 108 -1.07 11.17 -8.86
C PRO A 108 -0.49 12.57 -9.01
N ASP A 109 0.80 12.68 -8.82
CA ASP A 109 1.56 13.88 -9.10
C ASP A 109 2.04 13.84 -10.55
N LYS A 110 1.72 14.88 -11.33
CA LYS A 110 2.03 14.95 -12.77
C LYS A 110 3.53 14.87 -13.08
N ARG A 111 4.39 15.16 -12.10
CA ARG A 111 5.85 15.03 -12.23
C ARG A 111 6.32 13.58 -12.29
N PHE A 112 5.48 12.64 -11.85
CA PHE A 112 5.82 11.24 -11.69
C PHE A 112 4.95 10.40 -12.62
N HIS A 113 5.52 10.03 -13.78
CA HIS A 113 4.86 9.14 -14.72
C HIS A 113 4.43 7.84 -14.03
N MET A 114 3.17 7.43 -14.27
CA MET A 114 2.56 6.25 -13.64
C MET A 114 2.61 6.24 -12.11
N GLY A 115 2.64 7.42 -11.45
CA GLY A 115 2.69 7.53 -9.99
C GLY A 115 1.60 6.74 -9.25
N HIS A 116 0.42 6.57 -9.87
CA HIS A 116 -0.67 5.75 -9.31
C HIS A 116 -0.32 4.25 -9.15
N LEU A 117 0.75 3.75 -9.77
CA LEU A 117 1.15 2.35 -9.64
C LEU A 117 2.08 2.10 -8.44
N TYR A 118 2.73 3.14 -7.89
CA TYR A 118 3.73 2.96 -6.82
C TYR A 118 3.64 3.98 -5.68
N GLN A 119 2.95 5.12 -5.87
CA GLN A 119 2.74 6.11 -4.83
C GLN A 119 1.48 5.76 -4.01
N LEU A 120 1.53 4.64 -3.31
CA LEU A 120 0.38 4.10 -2.57
C LEU A 120 0.21 4.75 -1.19
N PHE A 121 -1.01 4.71 -0.65
CA PHE A 121 -1.25 4.96 0.77
C PHE A 121 -0.68 3.82 1.61
N ARG A 122 -0.42 4.10 2.88
CA ARG A 122 -0.03 3.04 3.82
C ARG A 122 -1.27 2.29 4.35
N PRO A 123 -1.14 0.99 4.68
CA PRO A 123 -2.22 0.20 5.28
C PRO A 123 -2.85 0.88 6.49
N GLU A 124 -2.04 1.43 7.38
CA GLU A 124 -2.49 2.00 8.66
C GLU A 124 -3.40 3.22 8.46
N PHE A 125 -3.21 3.96 7.36
CA PHE A 125 -4.10 5.06 6.99
C PHE A 125 -5.39 4.54 6.36
N VAL A 126 -5.29 3.64 5.38
CA VAL A 126 -6.45 3.13 4.62
C VAL A 126 -7.41 2.39 5.54
N CYS A 127 -6.93 1.48 6.39
CA CYS A 127 -7.76 0.72 7.32
C CYS A 127 -8.54 1.60 8.33
N ARG A 128 -8.07 2.83 8.60
CA ARG A 128 -8.72 3.78 9.52
C ARG A 128 -9.51 4.87 8.80
N TYR A 129 -9.44 4.92 7.47
CA TYR A 129 -10.10 5.97 6.71
C TYR A 129 -11.63 5.78 6.76
N PRO A 130 -12.44 6.85 6.90
CA PRO A 130 -13.88 6.70 7.16
C PRO A 130 -14.68 5.96 6.09
N VAL A 131 -14.18 5.93 4.85
CA VAL A 131 -14.82 5.26 3.73
C VAL A 131 -13.82 4.34 3.02
N PRO A 132 -14.27 3.22 2.43
CA PRO A 132 -13.38 2.35 1.69
C PRO A 132 -12.85 3.04 0.43
N LEU A 133 -11.59 2.77 0.09
CA LEU A 133 -10.88 3.39 -1.03
C LEU A 133 -10.61 2.39 -2.15
N CYS A 134 -10.81 2.80 -3.40
CA CYS A 134 -10.64 1.92 -4.55
C CYS A 134 -9.14 1.70 -4.86
N PRO A 135 -8.64 0.45 -4.87
CA PRO A 135 -7.22 0.18 -5.08
C PRO A 135 -6.72 0.51 -6.50
N ASP A 136 -7.62 0.53 -7.49
CA ASP A 136 -7.30 0.85 -8.89
C ASP A 136 -7.71 2.25 -9.33
N ALA A 137 -8.04 3.14 -8.39
CA ALA A 137 -8.30 4.53 -8.71
C ALA A 137 -7.15 5.14 -9.56
N PHE A 138 -7.49 6.03 -10.48
CA PHE A 138 -6.60 6.61 -11.51
C PHE A 138 -6.01 5.65 -12.54
N SER A 139 -6.17 4.33 -12.40
CA SER A 139 -5.66 3.37 -13.39
C SER A 139 -6.60 3.18 -14.59
N GLY A 140 -6.14 2.43 -15.60
CA GLY A 140 -6.99 1.98 -16.70
C GLY A 140 -8.00 0.90 -16.29
N PHE A 141 -7.79 0.21 -15.17
CA PHE A 141 -8.61 -0.93 -14.75
C PHE A 141 -10.04 -0.56 -14.37
N THR A 142 -10.28 0.68 -13.94
CA THR A 142 -11.63 1.15 -13.60
C THR A 142 -12.32 1.87 -14.76
N LYS A 143 -11.85 1.73 -16.02
CA LYS A 143 -12.39 2.49 -17.17
C LYS A 143 -13.87 2.17 -17.44
N ASP A 144 -14.27 0.93 -17.18
CA ASP A 144 -15.61 0.42 -17.44
C ASP A 144 -16.56 0.59 -16.23
N ASP A 145 -16.04 1.08 -15.08
CA ASP A 145 -16.85 1.31 -13.88
C ASP A 145 -17.50 2.71 -13.92
N PRO A 146 -18.84 2.82 -13.82
CA PRO A 146 -19.53 4.11 -13.83
C PRO A 146 -19.15 5.02 -12.65
N LYS A 147 -18.64 4.45 -11.55
CA LYS A 147 -18.20 5.17 -10.34
C LYS A 147 -16.72 5.57 -10.38
N ARG A 148 -16.02 5.39 -11.50
CA ARG A 148 -14.60 5.79 -11.69
C ARG A 148 -14.30 7.20 -11.19
N ARG A 149 -15.18 8.16 -11.48
CA ARG A 149 -15.00 9.55 -11.06
C ARG A 149 -15.04 9.69 -9.53
N GLU A 150 -16.01 9.05 -8.90
CA GLU A 150 -16.18 9.02 -7.45
C GLU A 150 -14.95 8.39 -6.76
N PHE A 151 -14.40 7.31 -7.33
CA PHE A 151 -13.17 6.69 -6.82
C PHE A 151 -12.01 7.69 -6.77
N ASN A 152 -11.81 8.44 -7.87
CA ASN A 152 -10.74 9.42 -7.96
C ASN A 152 -10.95 10.59 -7.00
N GLU A 153 -12.19 11.05 -6.85
CA GLU A 153 -12.55 12.12 -5.89
C GLU A 153 -12.27 11.69 -4.45
N HIS A 154 -12.60 10.44 -4.08
CA HIS A 154 -12.29 9.89 -2.75
C HIS A 154 -10.78 9.84 -2.49
N ILE A 155 -9.97 9.44 -3.48
CA ILE A 155 -8.51 9.46 -3.34
C ILE A 155 -7.95 10.87 -3.22
N VAL A 156 -8.51 11.84 -3.96
CA VAL A 156 -8.15 13.26 -3.81
C VAL A 156 -8.42 13.73 -2.40
N GLN A 157 -9.60 13.44 -1.86
CA GLN A 157 -9.95 13.84 -0.49
C GLN A 157 -9.05 13.13 0.53
N ALA A 158 -8.85 11.82 0.41
CA ALA A 158 -7.99 11.06 1.30
C ALA A 158 -6.54 11.57 1.28
N THR A 159 -6.04 11.99 0.12
CA THR A 159 -4.69 12.56 -0.01
C THR A 159 -4.59 13.93 0.66
N LYS A 160 -5.64 14.75 0.55
CA LYS A 160 -5.72 16.04 1.27
C LYS A 160 -5.76 15.83 2.77
N ASP A 161 -6.55 14.87 3.26
CA ASP A 161 -6.64 14.50 4.67
C ASP A 161 -5.29 14.01 5.23
N LEU A 162 -4.61 13.12 4.48
CA LEU A 162 -3.29 12.61 4.84
C LEU A 162 -2.27 13.74 4.94
N LYS A 163 -2.16 14.57 3.88
CA LYS A 163 -1.20 15.66 3.80
C LYS A 163 -1.57 16.83 4.72
N GLY A 164 -2.83 17.02 5.05
CA GLY A 164 -3.32 18.07 5.93
C GLY A 164 -3.33 17.59 7.37
N ARG A 165 -4.50 17.16 7.82
CA ARG A 165 -4.83 16.80 9.20
C ARG A 165 -3.90 15.73 9.78
N VAL A 166 -3.71 14.61 9.09
CA VAL A 166 -2.92 13.48 9.64
C VAL A 166 -1.45 13.85 9.79
N LEU A 167 -0.87 14.56 8.81
CA LEU A 167 0.52 14.99 8.91
C LEU A 167 0.73 16.00 10.04
N SER A 168 -0.22 16.91 10.25
CA SER A 168 -0.17 17.84 11.39
C SER A 168 -0.28 17.10 12.74
N GLN A 169 -1.14 16.09 12.84
CA GLN A 169 -1.24 15.23 14.03
C GLN A 169 0.06 14.45 14.29
N LEU A 170 0.72 13.94 13.24
CA LEU A 170 2.02 13.29 13.36
C LEU A 170 3.09 14.26 13.90
N VAL A 171 3.17 15.49 13.36
CA VAL A 171 4.18 16.46 13.82
C VAL A 171 3.92 16.89 15.27
N ALA A 172 2.66 17.10 15.66
CA ALA A 172 2.31 17.37 17.05
C ALA A 172 2.68 16.20 17.97
N TYR A 173 2.42 14.96 17.55
CA TYR A 173 2.85 13.77 18.28
C TYR A 173 4.37 13.73 18.47
N LEU A 174 5.15 13.98 17.41
CA LEU A 174 6.61 14.03 17.51
C LEU A 174 7.09 15.10 18.49
N GLY A 175 6.43 16.26 18.53
CA GLY A 175 6.73 17.31 19.53
C GLY A 175 6.58 16.78 20.95
N ASN A 176 5.44 16.16 21.25
CA ASN A 176 5.18 15.58 22.57
C ASN A 176 6.16 14.44 22.92
N GLU A 177 6.59 13.62 21.96
CA GLU A 177 7.55 12.54 22.23
C GLU A 177 8.94 13.07 22.55
N VAL A 178 9.37 14.14 21.88
CA VAL A 178 10.64 14.81 22.16
C VAL A 178 10.65 15.45 23.55
N GLU A 179 9.51 15.98 24.00
CA GLU A 179 9.38 16.61 25.32
C GLU A 179 9.44 15.60 26.48
N LYS A 180 9.12 14.32 26.23
CA LYS A 180 9.17 13.27 27.26
C LYS A 180 10.59 12.91 27.70
N GLY A 181 11.62 13.38 27.01
CA GLY A 181 13.01 13.16 27.35
C GLY A 181 13.82 12.52 26.21
N PRO A 182 14.93 11.86 26.54
CA PRO A 182 15.82 11.26 25.56
C PRO A 182 15.08 10.29 24.63
N LEU A 183 15.29 10.45 23.32
CA LEU A 183 14.69 9.61 22.28
C LEU A 183 15.46 8.30 22.06
N GLU A 184 15.96 7.69 23.13
CA GLU A 184 16.65 6.41 23.05
C GLU A 184 15.70 5.36 22.48
N ASN A 185 16.10 4.71 21.37
CA ASN A 185 15.30 3.75 20.61
C ASN A 185 14.05 4.31 19.89
N PHE A 186 13.88 5.63 19.81
CA PHE A 186 12.81 6.22 19.01
C PHE A 186 13.08 6.03 17.51
N SER A 187 12.07 5.60 16.76
CA SER A 187 12.17 5.46 15.30
C SER A 187 11.18 6.38 14.61
N VAL A 188 11.72 7.38 13.89
CA VAL A 188 10.92 8.28 13.04
C VAL A 188 10.11 7.47 12.02
N SER A 189 10.72 6.45 11.40
CA SER A 189 10.02 5.56 10.48
C SER A 189 8.82 4.88 11.12
N ARG A 190 8.96 4.32 12.34
CA ARG A 190 7.83 3.69 13.05
C ARG A 190 6.74 4.71 13.39
N ALA A 191 7.10 5.92 13.80
CA ALA A 191 6.13 6.98 14.06
C ALA A 191 5.34 7.37 12.80
N PHE A 192 6.01 7.57 11.67
CA PHE A 192 5.35 7.83 10.38
C PHE A 192 4.37 6.70 10.01
N HIS A 193 4.82 5.44 10.12
CA HIS A 193 3.98 4.28 9.78
C HIS A 193 2.78 4.13 10.73
N LYS A 194 2.94 4.39 12.03
CA LYS A 194 1.85 4.37 13.03
C LYS A 194 0.70 5.32 12.66
N PHE A 195 1.03 6.46 12.05
CA PHE A 195 0.05 7.44 11.54
C PHE A 195 -0.38 7.16 10.08
N GLY A 196 0.15 6.10 9.46
CA GLY A 196 -0.14 5.74 8.07
C GLY A 196 0.47 6.70 7.04
N VAL A 197 1.52 7.43 7.42
CA VAL A 197 2.22 8.39 6.56
C VAL A 197 3.46 7.72 5.96
N ASN A 198 3.60 7.79 4.65
CA ASN A 198 4.84 7.39 3.99
C ASN A 198 5.95 8.42 4.21
N LEU A 199 7.17 7.95 4.42
CA LEU A 199 8.35 8.79 4.66
C LEU A 199 8.69 9.73 3.49
N ARG A 200 8.17 9.46 2.28
CA ARG A 200 8.21 10.41 1.15
C ARG A 200 7.60 11.77 1.47
N PHE A 201 6.79 11.87 2.53
CA PHE A 201 6.18 13.12 3.00
C PHE A 201 6.97 13.82 4.12
N ILE A 202 8.20 13.39 4.45
CA ILE A 202 9.05 14.11 5.42
C ILE A 202 9.21 15.58 5.04
N GLY A 203 9.43 15.89 3.75
CA GLY A 203 9.53 17.28 3.28
C GLY A 203 8.30 18.13 3.61
N LEU A 204 7.09 17.55 3.49
CA LEU A 204 5.85 18.24 3.87
C LEU A 204 5.64 18.35 5.38
N ALA A 205 6.26 17.46 6.16
CA ALA A 205 6.26 17.51 7.62
C ALA A 205 7.19 18.63 8.12
N LEU A 206 8.37 18.78 7.51
CA LEU A 206 9.33 19.85 7.79
C LEU A 206 8.75 21.25 7.55
N GLN A 207 7.79 21.37 6.63
CA GLN A 207 7.10 22.62 6.29
C GLN A 207 5.90 22.93 7.21
N ARG A 208 5.64 22.15 8.26
CA ARG A 208 4.50 22.41 9.15
C ARG A 208 4.72 23.68 9.98
N PRO A 209 3.74 24.60 10.08
CA PRO A 209 3.87 25.79 10.92
C PRO A 209 4.09 25.49 12.41
N THR A 210 3.59 24.34 12.88
CA THR A 210 3.68 23.91 14.29
C THR A 210 4.95 23.13 14.59
N ILE A 211 5.91 23.03 13.65
CA ILE A 211 7.12 22.25 13.87
C ILE A 211 8.04 22.96 14.85
N THR A 212 8.46 22.24 15.90
CA THR A 212 9.47 22.76 16.84
C THR A 212 10.86 22.57 16.25
N ARG A 213 11.85 23.35 16.72
CA ARG A 213 13.25 23.23 16.27
C ARG A 213 13.79 21.81 16.45
N THR A 214 13.46 21.15 17.56
CA THR A 214 13.94 19.80 17.85
C THR A 214 13.32 18.76 16.92
N VAL A 215 12.01 18.85 16.65
CA VAL A 215 11.34 17.97 15.67
C VAL A 215 11.88 18.22 14.26
N TYR A 216 12.15 19.47 13.90
CA TYR A 216 12.79 19.81 12.62
C TYR A 216 14.13 19.10 12.47
N ILE A 217 15.02 19.21 13.46
CA ILE A 217 16.35 18.57 13.43
C ILE A 217 16.20 17.04 13.33
N LEU A 218 15.30 16.43 14.11
CA LEU A 218 15.02 15.00 14.07
C LEU A 218 14.61 14.53 12.66
N LEU A 219 13.65 15.21 12.05
CA LEU A 219 13.14 14.86 10.71
C LEU A 219 14.15 15.16 9.60
N PHE A 220 14.93 16.23 9.74
CA PHE A 220 15.95 16.61 8.78
C PHE A 220 17.11 15.62 8.77
N ASN A 221 17.55 15.16 9.95
CA ASN A 221 18.56 14.11 10.06
C ASN A 221 18.09 12.78 9.43
N GLU A 222 16.83 12.41 9.66
CA GLU A 222 16.23 11.23 9.01
C GLU A 222 16.20 11.40 7.47
N ALA A 223 15.91 12.61 6.97
CA ALA A 223 15.93 12.90 5.54
C ALA A 223 17.33 12.76 4.94
N ILE A 224 18.35 13.36 5.58
CA ILE A 224 19.75 13.28 5.14
C ILE A 224 20.24 11.83 5.14
N SER A 225 20.02 11.10 6.24
CA SER A 225 20.44 9.70 6.36
C SER A 225 19.92 8.83 5.21
N ARG A 226 18.69 9.09 4.76
CA ARG A 226 18.07 8.36 3.63
C ARG A 226 18.68 8.74 2.28
N VAL A 227 18.99 10.01 2.05
CA VAL A 227 19.67 10.44 0.83
C VAL A 227 21.06 9.81 0.77
N LEU A 228 21.84 9.90 1.85
CA LEU A 228 23.17 9.28 1.92
C LEU A 228 23.11 7.77 1.73
N LYS A 229 22.12 7.09 2.30
CA LYS A 229 21.93 5.65 2.07
C LYS A 229 21.71 5.33 0.60
N ASN A 230 20.99 6.16 -0.16
CA ASN A 230 20.78 5.91 -1.58
C ASN A 230 22.02 6.18 -2.44
N GLU A 231 22.93 7.05 -2.00
CA GLU A 231 24.21 7.31 -2.70
C GLU A 231 25.25 6.21 -2.41
N LEU A 232 25.13 5.53 -1.27
CA LEU A 232 26.05 4.48 -0.82
C LEU A 232 25.67 3.07 -1.29
N ASN A 233 24.47 2.86 -1.85
CA ASN A 233 24.00 1.58 -2.41
C ASN A 233 23.89 1.66 -3.92
#